data_AF-A0A0S8D5W9-F1
#
_entry.id   AF-A0A0S8D5W9-F1
#
_cell.length_a   1.000
_cell.length_b   1.000
_cell.length_c   1.000
_cell.angle_alpha   90.00
_cell.angle_beta   90.00
_cell.angle_gamma   90.00
#
_symmetry.space_group_name_H-M   'P 1'
#
loop_
_entity.id
_entity.type
_entity.pdbx_description
1 polymer ?
#
loop_
_entity_poly.entity_id
_entity_poly.type
_entity_poly.pdbx_seq_one_letter_code
_entity_poly.pdbx_strand_id
1 'polypeptide(L)'
;MSVWLYADDMLGAYGFPEGHPFGIDRQQAFLREAKQQGLLDRVRIEEGAAATTEALERFHEADYVEKVRTAESAGIDYLDAGDTPVFPDVFEIS
;
A
#
# COMPACT_ATOMS: atom_id res chain seq x y z
N MET A 1 4.51 12.60 24.89
CA MET A 1 4.41 12.62 23.42
C MET A 1 3.76 11.31 23.01
N SER A 2 2.67 11.34 22.26
CA SER A 2 1.99 10.13 21.77
C SER A 2 2.47 9.86 20.35
N VAL A 3 2.85 8.61 20.07
CA VAL A 3 3.23 8.16 18.73
C VAL A 3 2.14 7.22 18.23
N TRP A 4 1.70 7.44 17.00
CA TRP A 4 0.74 6.60 16.30
C TRP A 4 1.45 5.86 15.17
N LEU A 5 1.21 4.56 15.08
CA LEU A 5 1.69 3.69 14.01
C LEU A 5 0.48 3.25 13.20
N TYR A 6 0.42 3.62 11.93
CA TYR A 6 -0.59 3.10 11.02
C TYR A 6 -0.07 1.80 10.42
N ALA A 7 -0.75 0.70 10.72
CA ALA A 7 -0.41 -0.63 10.22
C ALA A 7 -1.64 -1.54 10.31
N ASP A 8 -2.07 -2.08 9.18
CA ASP A 8 -3.21 -2.98 9.04
C ASP A 8 -2.97 -3.99 7.92
N ASP A 9 -3.83 -5.00 7.83
CA ASP A 9 -3.63 -6.09 6.88
C ASP A 9 -3.76 -5.62 5.41
N MET A 10 -4.56 -4.58 5.15
CA MET A 10 -4.73 -4.02 3.80
C MET A 10 -3.47 -3.28 3.36
N LEU A 11 -2.91 -2.42 4.22
CA LEU A 11 -1.61 -1.79 3.99
C LEU A 11 -0.49 -2.82 3.86
N GLY A 12 -0.55 -3.91 4.63
CA GLY A 12 0.40 -5.01 4.56
C GLY A 12 0.33 -5.83 3.25
N ALA A 13 -0.81 -5.79 2.56
CA ALA A 13 -0.99 -6.41 1.26
C ALA A 13 -0.36 -5.60 0.12
N TYR A 14 0.04 -4.34 0.37
CA TYR A 14 0.68 -3.52 -0.65
C TYR A 14 2.12 -3.96 -0.90
N GLY A 15 2.28 -4.72 -1.97
CA GLY A 15 3.54 -5.23 -2.47
C GLY A 15 3.31 -6.06 -3.73
N PHE A 16 4.39 -6.30 -4.47
CA PHE A 16 4.34 -6.97 -5.76
C PHE A 16 4.68 -8.46 -5.60
N PRO A 17 4.06 -9.35 -6.41
CA PRO A 17 4.24 -10.79 -6.32
C PRO A 17 5.60 -11.26 -6.91
N GLU A 18 5.77 -12.57 -7.03
CA GLU A 18 6.84 -13.21 -7.83
C GLU A 18 8.29 -12.88 -7.43
N GLY A 19 8.52 -12.53 -6.17
CA GLY A 19 9.87 -12.25 -5.66
C GLY A 19 10.38 -10.85 -6.00
N HIS A 20 9.47 -9.95 -6.39
CA HIS A 20 9.78 -8.54 -6.53
C HIS A 20 10.34 -7.97 -5.20
N PRO A 21 11.41 -7.14 -5.21
CA PRO A 21 11.99 -6.59 -3.98
C PRO A 21 11.02 -5.79 -3.12
N PHE A 22 10.00 -5.20 -3.76
CA PHE A 22 8.88 -4.55 -3.09
C PHE A 22 7.78 -5.56 -2.72
N GLY A 23 8.11 -6.58 -1.91
CA GLY A 23 7.17 -7.65 -1.55
C GLY A 23 6.22 -7.33 -0.40
N ILE A 24 5.16 -8.14 -0.27
CA ILE A 24 4.12 -8.03 0.77
C ILE A 24 4.60 -8.39 2.20
N ASP A 25 5.80 -8.97 2.34
CA ASP A 25 6.34 -9.39 3.62
C ASP A 25 6.97 -8.24 4.42
N ARG A 26 7.16 -7.07 3.80
CA ARG A 26 7.91 -5.92 4.35
C ARG A 26 7.28 -5.36 5.62
N GLN A 27 5.95 -5.18 5.65
CA GLN A 27 5.27 -4.71 6.87
C GLN A 27 5.44 -5.72 8.01
N GLN A 28 5.26 -7.02 7.73
CA GLN A 28 5.42 -8.06 8.73
C GLN A 28 6.87 -8.14 9.23
N ALA A 29 7.87 -7.95 8.35
CA ALA A 29 9.27 -7.86 8.76
C ALA A 29 9.51 -6.70 9.72
N PHE A 30 8.98 -5.51 9.42
CA PHE A 30 9.04 -4.35 10.31
C PHE A 30 8.36 -4.61 11.66
N LEU A 31 7.12 -5.11 11.66
CA LEU A 31 6.34 -5.36 12.89
C LEU A 31 6.99 -6.42 13.78
N ARG A 32 7.60 -7.46 13.20
CA ARG A 32 8.36 -8.47 13.95
C ARG A 32 9.53 -7.85 14.71
N GLU A 33 10.33 -7.03 14.05
CA GLU A 33 11.50 -6.40 14.68
C GLU A 33 11.07 -5.31 15.69
N ALA A 34 10.09 -4.48 15.34
CA ALA A 34 9.53 -3.48 16.25
C ALA A 34 8.99 -4.10 17.54
N LYS A 35 8.36 -5.28 17.44
CA LYS A 35 7.93 -6.06 18.61
C LYS A 35 9.12 -6.56 19.42
N GLN A 36 10.15 -7.12 18.78
CA GLN A 36 11.35 -7.62 19.46
C GLN A 36 12.08 -6.52 20.24
N GLN A 37 12.07 -5.29 19.73
CA GLN A 37 12.65 -4.13 20.40
C GLN A 37 11.72 -3.47 21.45
N GLY A 38 10.52 -4.01 21.68
CA GLY A 38 9.54 -3.43 22.62
C GLY A 38 9.00 -2.06 22.18
N LEU A 39 9.08 -1.74 20.88
CA LEU A 39 8.60 -0.46 20.35
C LEU A 39 7.08 -0.44 20.22
N LEU A 40 6.45 -1.59 19.95
CA LEU A 40 5.00 -1.66 19.83
C LEU A 40 4.27 -1.33 21.14
N ASP A 41 4.92 -1.52 22.29
CA ASP A 41 4.39 -1.14 23.61
C ASP A 41 4.40 0.38 23.84
N ARG A 42 5.04 1.15 22.95
CA ARG A 42 5.27 2.60 23.07
C ARG A 42 4.48 3.43 22.07
N VAL A 43 3.70 2.78 21.22
CA VAL A 43 2.90 3.41 20.17
C VAL A 43 1.44 3.00 20.30
N ARG A 44 0.56 3.76 19.67
CA ARG A 44 -0.83 3.36 19.41
C ARG A 44 -0.93 2.90 17.96
N ILE A 45 -1.36 1.67 17.76
CA ILE A 45 -1.54 1.12 16.41
C ILE A 45 -2.95 1.47 15.94
N GLU A 46 -3.08 2.00 14.73
CA GLU A 46 -4.35 2.35 14.10
C GLU A 46 -4.40 1.85 12.65
N GLU A 47 -5.60 1.70 12.13
CA GLU A 47 -5.86 1.34 10.73
C GLU A 47 -5.84 2.58 9.85
N GLY A 48 -5.31 2.45 8.63
CA GLY A 48 -5.37 3.50 7.63
C GLY A 48 -6.77 3.64 7.05
N ALA A 49 -7.24 4.88 6.86
CA ALA A 49 -8.45 5.13 6.08
C ALA A 49 -8.11 5.15 4.59
N ALA A 50 -8.98 4.56 3.76
CA ALA A 50 -8.87 4.67 2.31
C ALA A 50 -8.91 6.15 1.87
N ALA A 51 -8.03 6.51 0.93
CA ALA A 51 -8.02 7.85 0.36
C ALA A 51 -9.27 8.09 -0.49
N THR A 52 -9.83 9.30 -0.43
CA THR A 52 -10.92 9.68 -1.32
C THR A 52 -10.37 10.10 -2.68
N THR A 53 -11.17 9.98 -3.75
CA THR A 53 -10.80 10.47 -5.08
C THR A 53 -10.40 11.94 -5.04
N GLU A 54 -11.12 12.78 -4.30
CA GLU A 54 -10.80 14.21 -4.16
C GLU A 54 -9.46 14.43 -3.44
N ALA A 55 -9.02 13.50 -2.59
CA ALA A 55 -7.70 13.56 -1.96
C ALA A 55 -6.58 13.18 -2.94
N LEU A 56 -6.80 12.14 -3.76
CA LEU A 56 -5.85 11.70 -4.79
C LEU A 56 -5.66 12.79 -5.87
N GLU A 57 -6.75 13.41 -6.30
CA GLU A 57 -6.77 14.46 -7.34
C GLU A 57 -6.21 15.81 -6.88
N ARG A 58 -5.80 15.96 -5.61
CA ARG A 58 -5.05 17.15 -5.18
C ARG A 58 -3.65 17.23 -5.82
N PHE A 59 -3.15 16.10 -6.31
CA PHE A 59 -1.85 15.99 -6.95
C PHE A 59 -1.92 15.28 -8.30
N HIS A 60 -2.64 14.16 -8.37
CA HIS A 60 -2.76 13.37 -9.60
C HIS A 60 -3.81 13.96 -10.55
N GLU A 61 -3.58 13.83 -11.85
CA GLU A 61 -4.61 14.09 -12.86
C GLU A 61 -5.71 13.02 -12.76
N ALA A 62 -6.97 13.42 -12.98
CA ALA A 62 -8.12 12.51 -12.94
C ALA A 62 -7.96 11.31 -13.87
N ASP A 63 -7.41 11.53 -15.07
CA ASP A 63 -7.15 10.47 -16.06
C ASP A 63 -6.16 9.41 -15.52
N TYR A 64 -5.19 9.81 -14.70
CA TYR A 64 -4.26 8.86 -14.07
C TYR A 64 -4.94 8.06 -12.96
N VAL A 65 -5.74 8.71 -12.12
CA VAL A 65 -6.51 8.01 -11.06
C VAL A 65 -7.43 6.98 -11.69
N GLU A 66 -8.11 7.32 -12.79
CA GLU A 66 -8.98 6.39 -13.51
C GLU A 66 -8.20 5.27 -14.22
N LYS A 67 -7.01 5.57 -14.75
CA LYS A 67 -6.11 4.55 -15.30
C LYS A 67 -5.78 3.49 -14.25
N VAL A 68 -5.41 3.88 -13.03
CA VAL A 68 -5.09 2.93 -11.95
C VAL A 68 -6.35 2.16 -11.52
N ARG A 69 -7.47 2.87 -11.32
CA ARG A 69 -8.77 2.27 -10.94
C ARG A 69 -9.21 1.15 -11.89
N THR A 70 -9.00 1.34 -13.19
CA THR A 70 -9.46 0.41 -14.21
C THR A 70 -8.40 -0.61 -14.63
N ALA A 71 -7.15 -0.46 -14.19
CA ALA A 71 -5.99 -1.19 -14.69
C ALA A 71 -6.16 -2.71 -14.69
N GLU A 72 -6.66 -3.27 -13.58
CA GLU A 72 -6.93 -4.71 -13.44
C GLU A 72 -7.98 -5.17 -14.45
N SER A 73 -9.15 -4.52 -14.48
CA SER A 73 -10.24 -4.87 -15.40
C SER A 73 -9.89 -4.65 -16.88
N ALA A 74 -8.98 -3.72 -17.16
CA ALA A 74 -8.46 -3.43 -18.49
C ALA A 74 -7.36 -4.41 -18.92
N GLY A 75 -6.89 -5.29 -18.04
CA GLY A 75 -5.83 -6.26 -18.32
C GLY A 75 -4.47 -5.59 -18.57
N ILE A 76 -4.20 -4.46 -17.92
CA ILE A 76 -2.88 -3.82 -17.96
C ILE A 76 -1.91 -4.66 -17.14
N ASP A 77 -0.74 -4.98 -17.69
CA ASP A 77 0.28 -5.73 -16.94
C ASP A 77 1.09 -4.85 -15.98
N TYR A 78 1.47 -3.64 -16.44
CA TYR A 78 2.29 -2.69 -15.68
C TYR A 78 1.75 -1.26 -15.78
N LEU A 79 1.75 -0.54 -14.67
CA LEU A 79 1.36 0.88 -14.62
C LEU A 79 2.43 1.81 -15.20
N ASP A 80 3.66 1.31 -15.30
CA ASP A 80 4.85 2.01 -15.80
C ASP A 80 5.59 1.21 -16.89
N ALA A 81 6.90 1.42 -17.03
CA ALA A 81 7.74 0.76 -18.02
C ALA A 81 8.23 -0.66 -17.63
N GLY A 82 7.65 -1.29 -16.60
CA GLY A 82 7.88 -2.71 -16.26
C GLY A 82 8.29 -3.00 -14.82
N ASP A 83 8.21 -2.02 -13.91
CA ASP A 83 8.59 -2.17 -12.48
C ASP A 83 7.38 -2.22 -11.56
N THR A 84 6.28 -1.55 -11.94
CA THR A 84 5.04 -1.47 -11.16
C THR A 84 3.97 -2.36 -11.79
N PRO A 85 3.90 -3.66 -11.45
CA PRO A 85 2.88 -4.55 -11.97
C PRO A 85 1.50 -4.19 -11.43
N VAL A 86 0.48 -4.49 -12.22
CA VAL A 86 -0.90 -4.55 -11.77
C VAL A 86 -1.12 -5.91 -11.10
N PHE A 87 -1.79 -5.89 -9.95
CA PHE A 87 -2.11 -7.06 -9.15
C PHE A 87 -3.57 -6.98 -8.67
N PRO A 88 -4.15 -8.06 -8.12
CA PRO A 88 -5.53 -8.04 -7.65
C PRO A 88 -5.79 -6.93 -6.64
N ASP A 89 -6.87 -6.19 -6.84
CA ASP A 89 -7.29 -5.08 -5.98
C ASP A 89 -6.25 -3.94 -5.92
N VAL A 90 -5.48 -3.73 -7.00
CA VAL A 90 -4.39 -2.73 -7.05
C VAL A 90 -4.85 -1.33 -6.62
N PHE A 91 -6.06 -0.91 -7.01
CA PHE A 91 -6.55 0.43 -6.69
C PHE A 91 -6.93 0.59 -5.21
N GLU A 92 -7.46 -0.46 -4.61
CA GLU A 92 -7.87 -0.50 -3.21
C GLU A 92 -6.67 -0.62 -2.26
N ILE A 93 -5.59 -1.26 -2.72
CA ILE A 93 -4.40 -1.58 -1.91
C ILE A 93 -3.28 -0.53 -2.08
N SER A 94 -3.17 0.16 -3.23
CA SER A 94 -2.06 1.09 -3.55
C SER A 94 -2.27 2.54 -3.10
#